data_AF-A0A1Q3NKX9-F1
#
_entry.id   AF-A0A1Q3NKX9-F1
#
_cell.length_a   1.000
_cell.length_b   1.000
_cell.length_c   1.000
_cell.angle_alpha   90.00
_cell.angle_beta   90.00
_cell.angle_gamma   90.00
#
_symmetry.space_group_name_H-M   'P 1'
#
loop_
_entity.id
_entity.type
_entity.pdbx_description
1 polymer ?
#
loop_
_entity_poly.entity_id
_entity_poly.type
_entity_poly.pdbx_seq_one_letter_code
_entity_poly.pdbx_strand_id
1 'polypeptide(L)'
;MLSQVASSDACVSCGACCANYRVSFYWAEAERMPANMVEPLTAVYSCMKGTNQAQVKCIALQGKVGQQVSCSIYAIRSSTCKEVQIADDHCNKARLAHNLIPLINIEQQDSENNENYDQVC
;
A
#
# COMPACT_ATOMS: atom_id res chain seq x y z
N MET A 1 14.14 18.53 -2.42
CA MET A 1 12.88 17.74 -2.35
C MET A 1 12.79 17.16 -0.95
N LEU A 2 11.69 17.36 -0.23
CA LEU A 2 11.46 16.69 1.05
C LEU A 2 11.08 15.23 0.76
N SER A 3 11.69 14.28 1.48
CA SER A 3 11.38 12.85 1.41
C SER A 3 11.31 12.28 2.83
N GLN A 4 10.49 11.25 3.04
CA GLN A 4 10.37 10.55 4.32
C GLN A 4 10.98 9.16 4.23
N VAL A 5 11.52 8.64 5.33
CA VAL A 5 12.03 7.26 5.38
C VAL A 5 10.84 6.29 5.45
N ALA A 6 10.90 5.23 4.64
CA ALA A 6 9.91 4.17 4.66
C ALA A 6 9.88 3.46 6.02
N SER A 7 8.67 3.20 6.52
CA SER A 7 8.41 2.32 7.67
C SER A 7 7.42 1.24 7.26
N SER A 8 7.41 0.10 7.95
CA SER A 8 6.45 -0.99 7.71
C SER A 8 5.00 -0.53 7.79
N ASP A 9 4.74 0.50 8.60
CA ASP A 9 3.39 1.05 8.85
C ASP A 9 3.02 2.18 7.86
N ALA A 10 3.85 2.43 6.84
CA ALA A 10 3.57 3.44 5.83
C ALA A 10 2.23 3.22 5.11
N CYS A 11 1.81 1.95 4.94
CA CYS A 11 0.54 1.62 4.29
C CYS A 11 -0.68 2.00 5.15
N VAL A 12 -0.58 1.88 6.49
CA VAL A 12 -1.67 2.21 7.42
C VAL A 12 -1.76 3.72 7.73
N SER A 13 -0.77 4.50 7.28
CA SER A 13 -0.72 5.96 7.48
C SER A 13 -1.03 6.78 6.23
N CYS A 14 -1.19 6.17 5.04
CA CYS A 14 -1.45 6.93 3.81
C CYS A 14 -2.67 6.49 3.00
N GLY A 15 -2.83 5.19 2.72
CA GLY A 15 -3.91 4.68 1.85
C GLY A 15 -3.85 5.16 0.39
N ALA A 16 -2.75 5.79 -0.04
CA ALA A 16 -2.64 6.45 -1.34
C ALA A 16 -2.87 5.50 -2.51
N CYS A 17 -2.24 4.31 -2.49
CA CYS A 17 -2.39 3.32 -3.57
C CYS A 17 -3.85 2.86 -3.74
N CYS A 18 -4.56 2.65 -2.62
CA CYS A 18 -5.97 2.26 -2.61
C CYS A 18 -6.92 3.35 -3.14
N ALA A 19 -6.46 4.60 -3.17
CA ALA A 19 -7.21 5.76 -3.66
C ALA A 19 -6.68 6.29 -5.00
N ASN A 20 -5.77 5.57 -5.67
CA ASN A 20 -5.12 6.04 -6.89
C ASN A 20 -5.18 5.05 -8.05
N TYR A 21 -5.14 3.74 -7.78
CA TYR A 21 -5.11 2.72 -8.82
C TYR A 21 -6.38 1.90 -8.91
N ARG A 22 -6.80 1.59 -10.15
CA ARG A 22 -7.75 0.52 -10.40
C ARG A 22 -7.10 -0.81 -10.04
N VAL A 23 -7.69 -1.54 -9.11
CA VAL A 23 -7.18 -2.84 -8.68
C VAL A 23 -7.89 -3.91 -9.51
N SER A 24 -7.32 -4.25 -10.67
CA SER A 24 -7.83 -5.30 -11.57
C SER A 24 -6.95 -6.54 -11.55
N PHE A 25 -7.56 -7.72 -11.45
CA PHE A 25 -6.89 -9.01 -11.25
C PHE A 25 -7.68 -10.15 -11.92
N TYR A 26 -7.08 -11.33 -12.04
CA TYR A 26 -7.73 -12.50 -12.64
C TYR A 26 -8.97 -12.90 -11.84
N TRP A 27 -10.09 -13.16 -12.53
CA TRP A 27 -11.40 -13.34 -11.87
C TRP A 27 -11.40 -14.39 -10.75
N ALA A 28 -10.61 -15.48 -10.87
CA ALA A 28 -10.57 -16.53 -9.86
C ALA A 28 -9.97 -16.07 -8.51
N GLU A 29 -9.17 -14.99 -8.47
CA GLU A 29 -8.72 -14.44 -7.20
C GLU A 29 -9.88 -13.87 -6.37
N ALA A 30 -10.96 -13.43 -7.03
CA ALA A 30 -12.15 -12.89 -6.39
C ALA A 30 -12.89 -13.92 -5.54
N GLU A 31 -12.75 -15.22 -5.82
CA GLU A 31 -13.44 -16.29 -5.10
C GLU A 31 -13.08 -16.33 -3.61
N ARG A 32 -11.89 -15.84 -3.26
CA ARG A 32 -11.42 -15.75 -1.86
C ARG A 32 -11.83 -14.45 -1.17
N MET A 33 -12.51 -13.54 -1.88
CA MET A 33 -12.90 -12.22 -1.39
C MET A 33 -14.41 -12.12 -1.16
N PRO A 34 -14.88 -11.21 -0.29
CA PRO A 34 -16.30 -10.95 -0.15
C PRO A 34 -16.91 -10.46 -1.48
N ALA A 35 -17.97 -11.13 -1.95
CA ALA A 35 -18.60 -10.83 -3.24
C ALA A 35 -19.11 -9.38 -3.35
N ASN A 36 -19.45 -8.74 -2.21
CA ASN A 36 -19.86 -7.34 -2.19
C ASN A 36 -18.72 -6.35 -2.46
N MET A 37 -17.45 -6.78 -2.42
CA MET A 37 -16.28 -5.92 -2.60
C MET A 37 -15.67 -5.94 -4.01
N VAL A 38 -16.06 -6.91 -4.85
CA VAL A 38 -15.49 -7.13 -6.18
C VAL A 38 -16.58 -6.97 -7.24
N GLU A 39 -16.21 -6.44 -8.40
CA GLU A 39 -17.08 -6.37 -9.58
C GLU A 39 -16.39 -6.96 -10.82
N PRO A 40 -17.15 -7.62 -11.72
CA PRO A 40 -16.61 -8.07 -13.00
C PRO A 40 -16.15 -6.87 -13.84
N LEU A 41 -14.96 -6.98 -14.46
CA LEU A 41 -14.43 -5.97 -15.37
C LEU A 41 -14.51 -6.44 -16.83
N THR A 42 -14.11 -7.68 -17.08
CA THR A 42 -14.23 -8.36 -18.38
C THR A 42 -14.57 -9.83 -18.14
N ALA A 43 -14.62 -10.65 -19.20
CA ALA A 43 -14.78 -12.10 -19.06
C ALA A 43 -13.63 -12.80 -18.29
N VAL A 44 -12.45 -12.16 -18.21
CA VAL A 44 -11.23 -12.77 -17.62
C VAL A 44 -10.76 -12.01 -16.37
N TYR A 45 -11.18 -10.76 -16.22
CA TYR A 45 -10.72 -9.89 -15.13
C TYR A 45 -11.88 -9.42 -14.25
N SER A 46 -11.59 -9.31 -12.96
CA SER A 46 -12.42 -8.61 -11.98
C SER A 46 -11.63 -7.44 -11.40
N CYS A 47 -12.32 -6.51 -10.74
CA CYS A 47 -11.67 -5.44 -10.00
C CYS A 47 -12.33 -5.15 -8.66
N MET A 48 -11.59 -4.52 -7.75
CA MET A 48 -12.16 -4.02 -6.50
C MET A 48 -13.18 -2.90 -6.81
N LYS A 49 -14.37 -3.01 -6.23
CA LYS A 49 -15.40 -1.96 -6.36
C LYS A 49 -14.89 -0.61 -5.87
N GLY A 50 -15.37 0.44 -6.53
CA GLY A 50 -14.96 1.82 -6.29
C GLY A 50 -13.60 2.19 -6.91
N THR A 51 -12.89 1.22 -7.50
CA THR A 51 -11.64 1.49 -8.22
C THR A 51 -11.83 1.64 -9.74
N ASN A 52 -12.98 1.24 -10.28
CA ASN A 52 -13.32 1.35 -11.71
C ASN A 52 -14.10 2.64 -12.03
N GLN A 53 -13.60 3.78 -11.55
CA GLN A 53 -14.22 5.10 -11.75
C GLN A 53 -13.17 6.20 -11.74
N ALA A 54 -13.52 7.39 -12.20
CA ALA A 54 -12.59 8.53 -12.28
C ALA A 54 -12.00 8.91 -10.92
N GLN A 55 -12.82 8.90 -9.87
CA GLN A 55 -12.38 9.11 -8.48
C GLN A 55 -12.16 7.77 -7.80
N VAL A 56 -10.97 7.20 -8.02
CA VAL A 56 -10.60 5.89 -7.48
C VAL A 56 -10.65 5.91 -5.95
N LYS A 57 -11.43 5.01 -5.37
CA LYS A 57 -11.39 4.70 -3.94
C LYS A 57 -11.85 3.26 -3.72
N CYS A 58 -10.91 2.39 -3.37
CA CYS A 58 -11.21 1.00 -3.07
C CYS A 58 -12.21 0.88 -1.92
N ILE A 59 -13.25 0.08 -2.11
CA ILE A 59 -14.28 -0.18 -1.08
C ILE A 59 -13.71 -0.78 0.21
N ALA A 60 -12.58 -1.50 0.12
CA ALA A 60 -11.91 -2.08 1.29
C ALA A 60 -11.08 -1.06 2.10
N LEU A 61 -10.87 0.16 1.56
CA LEU A 61 -10.13 1.21 2.24
C LEU A 61 -11.00 1.83 3.34
N GLN A 62 -10.60 1.62 4.58
CA GLN A 62 -11.19 2.25 5.76
C GLN A 62 -10.33 3.44 6.19
N GLY A 63 -10.97 4.46 6.77
CA GLY A 63 -10.31 5.66 7.26
C GLY A 63 -10.13 6.76 6.20
N LYS A 64 -9.16 7.65 6.43
CA LYS A 64 -8.94 8.85 5.62
C LYS A 64 -7.54 8.86 5.01
N VAL A 65 -7.48 8.99 3.69
CA VAL A 65 -6.23 9.07 2.92
C VAL A 65 -5.34 10.19 3.47
N GLY A 66 -4.07 9.90 3.66
CA GLY A 66 -3.07 10.80 4.24
C GLY A 66 -3.15 10.97 5.76
N GLN A 67 -4.00 10.19 6.45
CA GLN A 67 -4.11 10.20 7.92
C GLN A 67 -3.95 8.79 8.47
N GLN A 68 -5.04 8.17 8.93
CA GLN A 68 -5.05 6.79 9.40
C GLN A 68 -6.00 6.00 8.53
N VAL A 69 -5.50 4.88 8.01
CA VAL A 69 -6.25 3.98 7.14
C VAL A 69 -6.00 2.52 7.50
N SER A 70 -6.87 1.66 7.01
CA SER A 70 -6.63 0.21 6.98
C SER A 70 -7.32 -0.42 5.78
N CYS A 71 -6.87 -1.60 5.37
CA CYS A 71 -7.56 -2.41 4.38
C CYS A 71 -8.34 -3.50 5.11
N SER A 72 -9.67 -3.52 4.98
CA SER A 72 -10.53 -4.49 5.68
C SER A 72 -10.30 -5.94 5.26
N ILE A 73 -9.59 -6.18 4.15
CA ILE A 73 -9.28 -7.51 3.61
C ILE A 73 -7.78 -7.71 3.39
N TYR A 74 -6.92 -7.03 4.15
CA TYR A 74 -5.47 -6.98 3.92
C TYR A 74 -4.82 -8.36 3.75
N ALA A 75 -5.24 -9.37 4.54
CA ALA A 75 -4.70 -10.72 4.50
C ALA A 75 -4.99 -11.46 3.18
N ILE A 76 -6.14 -11.19 2.55
CA ILE A 76 -6.62 -11.86 1.34
C ILE A 76 -6.57 -10.93 0.11
N ARG A 77 -5.81 -9.84 0.18
CA ARG A 77 -5.65 -8.87 -0.92
C ARG A 77 -5.16 -9.55 -2.21
N SER A 78 -5.55 -8.99 -3.36
CA SER A 78 -5.20 -9.51 -4.69
C SER A 78 -3.69 -9.48 -4.93
N SER A 79 -3.24 -10.26 -5.92
CA SER A 79 -1.90 -10.18 -6.50
C SER A 79 -1.50 -8.74 -6.84
N THR A 80 -2.37 -7.99 -7.54
CA THR A 80 -2.14 -6.59 -7.92
C THR A 80 -1.93 -5.67 -6.71
N CYS A 81 -2.64 -5.89 -5.59
CA CYS A 81 -2.40 -5.14 -4.36
C CYS A 81 -1.04 -5.47 -3.74
N LYS A 82 -0.54 -6.71 -3.94
CA LYS A 82 0.75 -7.17 -3.42
C LYS A 82 1.93 -6.76 -4.28
N GLU A 83 1.72 -6.40 -5.54
CA GLU A 83 2.79 -5.98 -6.46
C GLU A 83 3.37 -4.62 -6.06
N VAL A 84 2.53 -3.70 -5.58
CA VAL A 84 2.97 -2.36 -5.12
C VAL A 84 3.65 -2.47 -3.76
N GLN A 85 4.97 -2.22 -3.73
CA GLN A 85 5.77 -2.21 -2.51
C GLN A 85 5.86 -0.82 -1.89
N ILE A 86 6.16 -0.80 -0.59
CA ILE A 86 6.44 0.46 0.11
C ILE A 86 7.66 1.13 -0.54
N ALA A 87 7.52 2.43 -0.82
CA ALA A 87 8.55 3.29 -1.42
C ALA A 87 9.00 2.93 -2.84
N ASP A 88 8.29 2.03 -3.54
CA ASP A 88 8.50 1.84 -4.97
C ASP A 88 7.93 3.01 -5.81
N ASP A 89 8.20 2.98 -7.11
CA ASP A 89 7.74 4.03 -8.04
C ASP A 89 6.21 4.18 -8.07
N HIS A 90 5.47 3.07 -7.93
CA HIS A 90 4.00 3.09 -7.94
C HIS A 90 3.44 3.70 -6.64
N CYS A 91 4.02 3.33 -5.49
CA CYS A 91 3.71 3.90 -4.20
C CYS A 91 3.97 5.40 -4.20
N ASN A 92 5.15 5.83 -4.65
CA ASN A 92 5.52 7.24 -4.68
C ASN A 92 4.66 8.05 -5.67
N LYS A 93 4.33 7.49 -6.84
CA LYS A 93 3.39 8.11 -7.77
C LYS A 93 2.01 8.30 -7.15
N ALA A 94 1.48 7.29 -6.45
CA ALA A 94 0.20 7.41 -5.75
C ALA A 94 0.26 8.44 -4.63
N ARG A 95 1.35 8.47 -3.85
CA ARG A 95 1.54 9.46 -2.78
C ARG A 95 1.53 10.88 -3.34
N LEU A 96 2.27 11.14 -4.42
CA LEU A 96 2.29 12.45 -5.08
C LEU A 96 0.91 12.87 -5.59
N ALA A 97 0.14 11.95 -6.18
CA ALA A 97 -1.24 12.23 -6.63
C ALA A 97 -2.18 12.66 -5.48
N HIS A 98 -1.87 12.27 -4.25
CA HIS A 98 -2.61 12.63 -3.03
C HIS A 98 -1.91 13.70 -2.18
N ASN A 99 -0.96 14.46 -2.77
CA ASN A 99 -0.17 15.51 -2.09
C ASN A 99 0.62 15.01 -0.86
N LEU A 100 1.07 13.76 -0.89
CA LEU A 100 1.88 13.16 0.16
C LEU A 100 3.36 13.13 -0.23
N ILE A 101 4.21 13.31 0.77
CA ILE A 101 5.66 13.29 0.61
C ILE A 101 6.11 11.88 0.19
N PRO A 102 6.93 11.70 -0.86
CA PRO A 102 7.41 10.38 -1.27
C PRO A 102 8.28 9.72 -0.19
N LEU A 103 8.31 8.39 -0.22
CA LEU A 103 9.12 7.57 0.66
C LEU A 103 10.42 7.18 -0.03
N ILE A 104 11.48 7.06 0.76
CA ILE A 104 12.75 6.48 0.36
C ILE A 104 13.08 5.29 1.26
N ASN A 105 13.65 4.25 0.66
CA ASN A 105 14.24 3.15 1.42
C ASN A 105 15.67 3.54 1.80
N ILE A 106 15.99 3.43 3.09
CA ILE A 106 17.35 3.58 3.61
C ILE A 106 17.69 2.26 4.28
N GLU A 107 18.82 1.67 3.94
CA GLU A 107 19.35 0.49 4.63
C GLU A 107 19.64 0.90 6.09
N GLN A 108 18.92 0.30 7.04
CA GLN A 108 19.18 0.53 8.45
C GLN A 108 20.53 -0.12 8.79
N GLN A 109 21.54 0.70 9.10
CA GLN A 109 22.75 0.20 9.74
C GLN A 109 22.38 -0.22 11.15
N ASP A 110 22.36 -1.52 11.41
CA ASP A 110 22.34 -2.04 12.77
C ASP A 110 23.57 -1.47 13.50
N SER A 111 23.33 -0.75 14.59
CA SER A 111 24.39 -0.15 15.38
C SER A 111 25.20 -1.23 16.10
N GLU A 112 26.25 -1.74 15.45
CA GLU A 112 27.33 -2.49 16.12
C GLU A 112 28.15 -1.51 16.98
N ASN A 113 27.63 -1.08 18.13
CA ASN A 113 28.41 -0.26 19.08
C ASN A 113 27.97 -0.47 20.53
N ASN A 114 27.95 -1.72 21.01
CA ASN A 114 27.75 -1.96 22.44
C ASN A 114 28.54 -3.14 23.04
N GLU A 115 29.63 -3.61 22.39
CA GLU A 115 30.45 -4.71 22.94
C GLU A 115 31.87 -4.31 23.35
N ASN A 116 32.20 -3.01 23.49
CA ASN A 116 33.55 -2.61 23.90
C ASN A 116 33.57 -1.46 24.92
N TYR A 117 32.93 -1.65 26.07
CA TYR A 117 33.10 -0.76 27.24
C TYR A 117 33.90 -1.38 28.39
N ASP A 118 34.36 -2.63 28.27
CA ASP A 118 35.07 -3.37 29.32
C ASP A 118 36.61 -3.30 29.23
N GLN A 119 37.19 -2.39 28.45
CA GLN A 119 38.65 -2.22 28.35
C GLN A 119 39.11 -0.79 28.66
N VAL A 120 38.93 -0.38 29.91
CA VAL A 120 39.79 0.63 30.53
C VAL A 120 40.29 0.04 31.86
N CYS A 121 41.40 -0.69 31.77
CA CYS A 121 42.23 -1.05 32.92
C CYS A 121 43.31 0.03 33.12
#